data_AF-A0A538D374-F1
#
_entry.id   AF-A0A538D374-F1
#
_cell.length_a   1.000
_cell.length_b   1.000
_cell.length_c   1.000
_cell.angle_alpha   90.00
_cell.angle_beta   90.00
_cell.angle_gamma   90.00
#
_symmetry.space_group_name_H-M   'P 1'
#
loop_
_entity.id
_entity.type
_entity.pdbx_description
1 polymer ?
#
loop_
_entity_poly.entity_id
_entity_poly.type
_entity_poly.pdbx_seq_one_letter_code
_entity_poly.pdbx_strand_id
1 'polypeptide(L)'
;MRHAEHSSAERSARALAQQLTRTGQLLTSELDPAAVLDEVVQQAPELVNADACAIRVLEDDELVVNAAAGLGADDALGSRVPAASLLSGDVVQSRSPVALEDAGADPRLRAVDPMLESGHAAYLGVPLAGPEGAPLGVLTVYAREPRPWREEEIDAMLALAASTSAALSNAELYQRVALEKERSFAILANIADGIVAVDREGSVVLWNAAAEQITGVPAEEALTRSPADVLQGTLESGSDTPMGDRLVPITRGREEVWLSVTEAIMRDPAGVVNGRIFAFRDISSDRLVEQMKSDFVSTVSHE
;
A
#
# COMPACT_ATOMS: atom_id res chain seq x y z
N MET A 1 11.82 -30.99 -43.12
CA MET A 1 11.62 -29.54 -42.88
C MET A 1 10.60 -29.32 -41.77
N ARG A 2 9.33 -29.75 -41.89
CA ARG A 2 8.30 -29.63 -40.83
C ARG A 2 8.68 -30.14 -39.42
N HIS A 3 9.44 -31.24 -39.32
CA HIS A 3 9.89 -31.75 -38.01
C HIS A 3 10.92 -30.85 -37.31
N ALA A 4 11.76 -30.11 -38.07
CA ALA A 4 12.80 -29.25 -37.50
C ALA A 4 12.23 -27.90 -37.02
N GLU A 5 11.23 -27.37 -37.72
CA GLU A 5 10.48 -26.16 -37.34
C GLU A 5 9.67 -26.40 -36.06
N HIS A 6 9.00 -27.55 -35.94
CA HIS A 6 8.24 -27.92 -34.74
C HIS A 6 9.15 -28.04 -33.51
N SER A 7 10.32 -28.68 -33.65
CA SER A 7 11.30 -28.78 -32.57
C SER A 7 11.98 -27.44 -32.21
N SER A 8 11.97 -26.45 -33.11
CA SER A 8 12.48 -25.11 -32.83
C SER A 8 11.45 -24.28 -32.07
N ALA A 9 10.19 -24.30 -32.52
CA ALA A 9 9.07 -23.64 -31.85
C ALA A 9 8.87 -24.18 -30.43
N GLU A 10 8.86 -25.51 -30.24
CA GLU A 10 8.75 -26.12 -28.91
C GLU A 10 9.92 -25.74 -27.98
N ARG A 11 11.14 -25.61 -28.52
CA ARG A 11 12.31 -25.17 -27.73
C ARG A 11 12.19 -23.71 -27.33
N SER A 12 11.75 -22.82 -28.23
CA SER A 12 11.51 -21.41 -27.94
C SER A 12 10.39 -21.22 -26.91
N ALA A 13 9.27 -21.92 -27.06
CA ALA A 13 8.16 -21.86 -26.11
C ALA A 13 8.58 -22.34 -24.70
N ARG A 14 9.37 -23.41 -24.61
CA ARG A 14 9.91 -23.88 -23.32
C ARG A 14 10.86 -22.89 -22.67
N ALA A 15 11.73 -22.25 -23.44
CA ALA A 15 12.65 -21.24 -22.92
C ALA A 15 11.88 -20.02 -22.36
N LEU A 16 10.89 -19.53 -23.11
CA LEU A 16 9.99 -18.45 -22.68
C LEU A 16 9.27 -18.80 -21.38
N ALA A 17 8.69 -20.00 -21.28
CA ALA A 17 7.99 -20.44 -20.07
C ALA A 17 8.93 -20.51 -18.84
N GLN A 18 10.17 -20.97 -19.02
CA GLN A 18 11.17 -21.02 -17.94
C GLN A 18 11.57 -19.62 -17.46
N GLN A 19 11.81 -18.69 -18.40
CA GLN A 19 12.17 -17.31 -18.09
C GLN A 19 11.01 -16.60 -17.38
N LEU A 20 9.78 -16.76 -17.90
CA LEU A 20 8.57 -16.25 -17.26
C LEU A 20 8.39 -16.77 -15.83
N THR A 21 8.63 -18.06 -15.59
CA THR A 21 8.54 -18.64 -14.24
C THR A 21 9.53 -18.00 -13.28
N ARG A 22 10.77 -17.75 -13.74
CA ARG A 22 11.79 -17.07 -12.94
C ARG A 22 11.39 -15.63 -12.63
N THR A 23 10.95 -14.86 -13.62
CA THR A 23 10.51 -13.47 -13.43
C THR A 23 9.32 -13.42 -12.47
N GLY A 24 8.32 -14.28 -12.65
CA GLY A 24 7.17 -14.37 -11.76
C GLY A 24 7.57 -14.59 -10.29
N GLN A 25 8.56 -15.47 -10.03
CA GLN A 25 9.05 -15.70 -8.66
C GLN A 25 9.72 -14.47 -8.04
N LEU A 26 10.51 -13.71 -8.80
CA LEU A 26 11.14 -12.48 -8.31
C LEU A 26 10.09 -11.44 -7.88
N LEU A 27 9.03 -11.32 -8.68
CA LEU A 27 7.95 -10.36 -8.42
C LEU A 27 7.11 -10.73 -7.18
N THR A 28 7.01 -12.00 -6.81
CA THR A 28 6.18 -12.40 -5.64
C THR A 28 6.72 -11.94 -4.28
N SER A 29 8.02 -11.65 -4.18
CA SER A 29 8.63 -11.17 -2.93
C SER A 29 8.72 -9.65 -2.82
N GLU A 30 8.45 -8.93 -3.91
CA GLU A 30 8.56 -7.48 -3.93
C GLU A 30 7.27 -6.83 -3.38
N LEU A 31 7.44 -5.89 -2.45
CA LEU A 31 6.35 -5.25 -1.72
C LEU A 31 6.25 -3.75 -2.04
N ASP A 32 7.16 -3.24 -2.87
CA ASP A 32 7.10 -1.90 -3.44
C ASP A 32 6.58 -1.96 -4.90
N PRO A 33 5.42 -1.35 -5.21
CA PRO A 33 4.91 -1.26 -6.57
C PRO A 33 5.93 -0.66 -7.55
N ALA A 34 6.73 0.33 -7.14
CA ALA A 34 7.72 0.94 -8.02
C ALA A 34 8.83 -0.06 -8.39
N ALA A 35 9.34 -0.80 -7.40
CA ALA A 35 10.36 -1.83 -7.63
C ALA A 35 9.83 -2.99 -8.50
N VAL A 36 8.56 -3.37 -8.35
CA VAL A 36 7.89 -4.35 -9.25
C VAL A 36 7.93 -3.85 -10.69
N LEU A 37 7.54 -2.60 -10.94
CA LEU A 37 7.53 -2.03 -12.29
C LEU A 37 8.93 -1.94 -12.89
N ASP A 38 9.92 -1.50 -12.09
CA ASP A 38 11.32 -1.40 -12.51
C ASP A 38 11.90 -2.76 -12.91
N GLU A 39 11.65 -3.81 -12.13
CA GLU A 39 12.11 -5.16 -12.47
C GLU A 39 11.47 -5.65 -13.78
N VAL A 40 10.17 -5.40 -13.98
CA VAL A 40 9.47 -5.85 -15.20
C VAL A 40 10.03 -5.15 -16.44
N VAL A 41 10.29 -3.84 -16.40
CA VAL A 41 10.83 -3.14 -17.59
C VAL A 41 12.25 -3.57 -17.93
N GLN A 42 13.03 -4.05 -16.97
CA GLN A 42 14.36 -4.63 -17.24
C GLN A 42 14.27 -6.02 -17.86
N GLN A 43 13.32 -6.86 -17.42
CA GLN A 43 13.24 -8.27 -17.85
C GLN A 43 12.42 -8.48 -19.13
N ALA A 44 11.40 -7.68 -19.38
CA ALA A 44 10.49 -7.86 -20.51
C ALA A 44 11.20 -7.83 -21.89
N PRO A 45 12.17 -6.95 -22.16
CA PRO A 45 12.90 -6.96 -23.43
C PRO A 45 13.65 -8.27 -23.69
N GLU A 46 14.28 -8.83 -22.65
CA GLU A 46 15.03 -10.09 -22.75
C GLU A 46 14.10 -11.27 -23.04
N LEU A 47 12.87 -11.24 -22.54
CA LEU A 47 11.90 -12.31 -22.74
C LEU A 47 11.55 -12.49 -24.22
N VAL A 48 11.36 -11.40 -24.95
CA VAL A 48 10.88 -11.43 -26.33
C VAL A 48 11.87 -10.87 -27.35
N ASN A 49 13.14 -10.71 -26.96
CA ASN A 49 14.20 -10.17 -27.80
C ASN A 49 13.82 -8.80 -28.40
N ALA A 50 13.48 -7.88 -27.52
CA ALA A 50 13.19 -6.47 -27.82
C ALA A 50 14.32 -5.58 -27.29
N ASP A 51 14.32 -4.30 -27.66
CA ASP A 51 15.37 -3.33 -27.32
C ASP A 51 15.00 -2.43 -26.14
N ALA A 52 13.71 -2.24 -25.86
CA ALA A 52 13.23 -1.36 -24.81
C ALA A 52 11.84 -1.78 -24.28
N CYS A 53 11.47 -1.26 -23.12
CA CYS A 53 10.20 -1.51 -22.47
C CYS A 53 9.68 -0.26 -21.76
N ALA A 54 8.36 -0.11 -21.68
CA ALA A 54 7.71 0.89 -20.84
C ALA A 54 6.43 0.30 -20.23
N ILE A 55 6.13 0.68 -18.99
CA ILE A 55 4.84 0.43 -18.36
C ILE A 55 4.13 1.75 -18.18
N ARG A 56 2.91 1.81 -18.73
CA ARG A 56 1.98 2.91 -18.50
C ARG A 56 0.91 2.48 -17.52
N VAL A 57 0.73 3.23 -16.43
CA VAL A 57 -0.36 3.01 -15.46
C VAL A 57 -1.50 3.98 -15.76
N LEU A 58 -2.73 3.51 -15.62
CA LEU A 58 -3.93 4.32 -15.77
C LEU A 58 -4.16 5.14 -14.49
N GLU A 59 -4.07 6.45 -14.61
CA GLU A 59 -4.38 7.43 -13.57
C GLU A 59 -5.54 8.30 -14.06
N ASP A 60 -6.72 8.09 -13.48
CA ASP A 60 -7.97 8.68 -13.95
C ASP A 60 -8.25 8.35 -15.43
N ASP A 61 -8.24 9.36 -16.31
CA ASP A 61 -8.45 9.24 -17.76
C ASP A 61 -7.13 9.35 -18.55
N GLU A 62 -5.97 9.22 -17.90
CA GLU A 62 -4.65 9.34 -18.52
C GLU A 62 -3.76 8.12 -18.26
N LEU A 63 -2.92 7.79 -19.25
CA LEU A 63 -1.89 6.78 -19.16
C LEU A 63 -0.55 7.45 -18.93
N VAL A 64 0.13 7.05 -17.86
CA VAL A 64 1.35 7.69 -17.35
C VAL A 64 2.48 6.69 -17.39
N VAL A 65 3.64 7.05 -17.92
CA VAL A 65 4.81 6.15 -17.90
C VAL A 65 5.41 6.13 -16.49
N ASN A 66 5.18 5.05 -15.75
CA ASN A 66 5.68 4.89 -14.38
C ASN A 66 7.05 4.21 -14.34
N ALA A 67 7.37 3.40 -15.35
CA ALA A 67 8.68 2.78 -15.51
C ALA A 67 9.02 2.62 -16.98
N ALA A 68 10.29 2.76 -17.34
CA ALA A 68 10.79 2.45 -18.68
C ALA A 68 12.26 2.04 -18.64
N ALA A 69 12.69 1.28 -19.65
CA ALA A 69 14.07 0.87 -19.84
C ALA A 69 14.41 0.83 -21.34
N GLY A 70 15.67 1.10 -21.67
CA GLY A 70 16.15 1.18 -23.06
C GLY A 70 16.30 2.61 -23.56
N LEU A 71 16.53 2.78 -24.86
CA LEU A 71 16.70 4.10 -25.47
C LEU A 71 15.40 4.93 -25.29
N GLY A 72 15.53 6.22 -24.97
CA GLY A 72 14.37 7.11 -24.78
C GLY A 72 13.63 6.94 -23.45
N ALA A 73 14.05 6.04 -22.56
CA ALA A 73 13.40 5.81 -21.27
C ALA A 73 13.37 7.08 -20.40
N ASP A 74 14.50 7.79 -20.28
CA ASP A 74 14.60 9.01 -19.46
C ASP A 74 13.63 10.11 -19.90
N ASP A 75 13.41 10.26 -21.21
CA ASP A 75 12.46 11.22 -21.78
C ASP A 75 11.01 10.74 -21.67
N ALA A 76 10.79 9.42 -21.63
CA ALA A 76 9.47 8.82 -21.53
C ALA A 76 8.92 8.84 -20.09
N LEU A 77 9.77 8.71 -19.07
CA LEU A 77 9.33 8.65 -17.66
C LEU A 77 8.47 9.87 -17.28
N GLY A 78 7.30 9.61 -16.68
CA GLY A 78 6.35 10.63 -16.26
C GLY A 78 5.56 11.29 -17.39
N SER A 79 5.81 10.94 -18.66
CA SER A 79 4.97 11.42 -19.77
C SER A 79 3.55 10.89 -19.64
N ARG A 80 2.57 11.70 -20.08
CA ARG A 80 1.14 11.43 -19.95
C ARG A 80 0.45 11.53 -21.30
N VAL A 81 -0.47 10.60 -21.57
CA VAL A 81 -1.36 10.65 -22.74
C VAL A 81 -2.79 10.30 -22.33
N PRO A 82 -3.83 10.83 -23.01
CA PRO A 82 -5.20 10.42 -22.74
C PRO A 82 -5.37 8.90 -22.92
N ALA A 83 -6.19 8.26 -22.08
CA ALA A 83 -6.51 6.83 -22.19
C ALA A 83 -7.25 6.48 -23.50
N ALA A 84 -7.80 7.48 -24.19
CA ALA A 84 -8.40 7.36 -25.53
C ALA A 84 -7.41 7.63 -26.68
N SER A 85 -6.11 7.78 -26.39
CA SER A 85 -5.07 7.97 -27.41
C SER A 85 -4.82 6.68 -28.22
N LEU A 86 -4.10 6.81 -29.33
CA LEU A 86 -3.66 5.65 -30.12
C LEU A 86 -2.69 4.77 -29.34
N LEU A 87 -2.47 3.54 -29.81
CA LEU A 87 -1.56 2.55 -29.23
C LEU A 87 -1.99 2.08 -27.85
N SER A 88 -1.46 2.69 -26.79
CA SER A 88 -1.74 2.25 -25.43
C SER A 88 -3.22 2.43 -25.08
N GLY A 89 -3.88 3.46 -25.60
CA GLY A 89 -5.33 3.60 -25.42
C GLY A 89 -6.14 2.54 -26.18
N ASP A 90 -5.70 2.14 -27.37
CA ASP A 90 -6.31 1.02 -28.12
C ASP A 90 -6.19 -0.30 -27.32
N VAL A 91 -5.06 -0.54 -26.65
CA VAL A 91 -4.85 -1.71 -25.78
C VAL A 91 -5.80 -1.69 -24.58
N VAL A 92 -5.92 -0.54 -23.89
CA VAL A 92 -6.83 -0.39 -22.74
C VAL A 92 -8.29 -0.58 -23.15
N GLN A 93 -8.71 0.03 -24.25
CA GLN A 93 -10.10 0.00 -24.70
C GLN A 93 -10.51 -1.38 -25.23
N SER A 94 -9.64 -2.03 -26.00
CA SER A 94 -9.89 -3.36 -26.55
C SER A 94 -9.62 -4.50 -25.55
N ARG A 95 -8.89 -4.22 -24.46
CA ARG A 95 -8.39 -5.20 -23.49
C ARG A 95 -7.63 -6.34 -24.17
N SER A 96 -6.96 -6.04 -25.28
CA SER A 96 -6.31 -7.00 -26.15
C SER A 96 -4.93 -6.48 -26.59
N PRO A 97 -3.98 -7.37 -26.95
CA PRO A 97 -2.69 -6.95 -27.46
C PRO A 97 -2.80 -6.10 -28.73
N VAL A 98 -1.93 -5.10 -28.85
CA VAL A 98 -1.68 -4.35 -30.10
C VAL A 98 -0.23 -4.58 -30.50
N ALA A 99 -0.04 -5.23 -31.65
CA ALA A 99 1.26 -5.55 -32.22
C ALA A 99 1.41 -4.88 -33.59
N LEU A 100 2.42 -4.03 -33.74
CA LEU A 100 2.71 -3.31 -34.98
C LEU A 100 4.17 -3.55 -35.37
N GLU A 101 4.39 -3.92 -36.62
CA GLU A 101 5.73 -4.23 -37.12
C GLU A 101 6.58 -2.99 -37.34
N ASP A 102 5.96 -1.88 -37.78
CA ASP A 102 6.61 -0.60 -38.05
C ASP A 102 5.70 0.57 -37.64
N ALA A 103 5.53 0.75 -36.33
CA ALA A 103 4.84 1.89 -35.75
C ALA A 103 5.62 3.21 -35.90
N GLY A 104 6.97 3.13 -35.92
CA GLY A 104 7.84 4.31 -36.06
C GLY A 104 7.68 5.04 -37.39
N ALA A 105 7.24 4.35 -38.45
CA ALA A 105 6.93 4.94 -39.74
C ALA A 105 5.73 5.91 -39.74
N ASP A 106 4.78 5.78 -38.79
CA ASP A 106 3.62 6.68 -38.70
C ASP A 106 3.91 7.89 -37.78
N PRO A 107 3.97 9.12 -38.33
CA PRO A 107 4.23 10.31 -37.54
C PRO A 107 3.21 10.57 -36.42
N ARG A 108 1.96 10.09 -36.57
CA ARG A 108 0.90 10.25 -35.56
C ARG A 108 1.17 9.39 -34.34
N LEU A 109 1.78 8.22 -34.53
CA LEU A 109 2.13 7.29 -33.46
C LEU A 109 3.36 7.80 -32.69
N ARG A 110 4.38 8.32 -33.41
CA ARG A 110 5.53 8.98 -32.77
C ARG A 110 5.14 10.19 -31.94
N ALA A 111 4.16 10.98 -32.40
CA ALA A 111 3.70 12.16 -31.67
C ALA A 111 3.03 11.87 -30.31
N VAL A 112 2.62 10.62 -30.06
CA VAL A 112 1.95 10.20 -28.82
C VAL A 112 2.72 9.15 -28.02
N ASP A 113 3.88 8.71 -28.51
CA ASP A 113 4.74 7.73 -27.81
C ASP A 113 6.21 8.16 -27.89
N PRO A 114 6.78 8.71 -26.78
CA PRO A 114 8.18 9.14 -26.72
C PRO A 114 9.19 8.04 -27.05
N MET A 115 8.85 6.77 -26.79
CA MET A 115 9.74 5.66 -27.14
C MET A 115 9.83 5.50 -28.66
N LEU A 116 8.73 5.66 -29.39
CA LEU A 116 8.76 5.67 -30.86
C LEU A 116 9.45 6.92 -31.42
N GLU A 117 9.26 8.08 -30.79
CA GLU A 117 9.98 9.30 -31.17
C GLU A 117 11.50 9.16 -31.04
N SER A 118 11.97 8.42 -30.03
CA SER A 118 13.40 8.15 -29.80
C SER A 118 14.06 7.19 -30.81
N GLY A 119 13.30 6.64 -31.77
CA GLY A 119 13.83 5.87 -32.89
C GLY A 119 13.50 4.38 -32.88
N HIS A 120 12.51 3.93 -32.09
CA HIS A 120 11.98 2.57 -32.19
C HIS A 120 10.99 2.43 -33.36
N ALA A 121 10.93 1.24 -33.94
CA ALA A 121 10.07 0.93 -35.08
C ALA A 121 8.94 -0.02 -34.70
N ALA A 122 9.24 -1.21 -34.14
CA ALA A 122 8.21 -2.18 -33.78
C ALA A 122 7.64 -1.93 -32.38
N TYR A 123 6.35 -2.19 -32.20
CA TYR A 123 5.59 -1.97 -30.96
C TYR A 123 4.79 -3.22 -30.61
N LEU A 124 4.87 -3.69 -29.37
CA LEU A 124 3.94 -4.66 -28.80
C LEU A 124 3.48 -4.18 -27.43
N GLY A 125 2.20 -3.81 -27.33
CA GLY A 125 1.53 -3.44 -26.08
C GLY A 125 0.54 -4.51 -25.65
N VAL A 126 0.55 -4.87 -24.37
CA VAL A 126 -0.38 -5.81 -23.75
C VAL A 126 -1.04 -5.20 -22.51
N PRO A 127 -2.31 -5.52 -22.21
CA PRO A 127 -3.03 -4.89 -21.11
C PRO A 127 -2.54 -5.39 -19.75
N LEU A 128 -2.42 -4.47 -18.79
CA LEU A 128 -2.36 -4.78 -17.37
C LEU A 128 -3.78 -4.68 -16.80
N ALA A 129 -4.25 -5.74 -16.16
CA ALA A 129 -5.62 -5.87 -15.71
C ALA A 129 -5.66 -6.14 -14.21
N GLY A 130 -6.43 -5.31 -13.51
CA GLY A 130 -6.64 -5.41 -12.07
C GLY A 130 -7.72 -6.41 -11.70
N PRO A 131 -8.14 -6.39 -10.43
CA PRO A 131 -9.24 -7.22 -9.94
C PRO A 131 -10.47 -7.09 -10.86
N GLU A 132 -11.11 -8.22 -11.13
CA GLU A 132 -12.33 -8.28 -11.97
C GLU A 132 -12.15 -7.73 -13.41
N GLY A 133 -10.91 -7.59 -13.89
CA GLY A 133 -10.61 -7.11 -15.23
C GLY A 133 -10.72 -5.59 -15.39
N ALA A 134 -10.63 -4.83 -14.30
CA ALA A 134 -10.47 -3.39 -14.35
C ALA A 134 -9.17 -3.02 -15.08
N PRO A 135 -9.16 -2.00 -15.97
CA PRO A 135 -7.93 -1.59 -16.64
C PRO A 135 -6.97 -0.96 -15.62
N LEU A 136 -5.74 -1.48 -15.52
CA LEU A 136 -4.67 -0.88 -14.71
C LEU A 136 -3.66 -0.13 -15.56
N GLY A 137 -3.48 -0.52 -16.82
CA GLY A 137 -2.44 0.07 -17.65
C GLY A 137 -2.04 -0.80 -18.83
N VAL A 138 -0.82 -0.55 -19.34
CA VAL A 138 -0.26 -1.21 -20.51
C VAL A 138 1.22 -1.52 -20.28
N LEU A 139 1.62 -2.76 -20.48
CA LEU A 139 3.02 -3.17 -20.59
C LEU A 139 3.40 -3.19 -22.07
N THR A 140 4.46 -2.47 -22.43
CA THR A 140 4.88 -2.30 -23.83
C THR A 140 6.33 -2.66 -24.02
N VAL A 141 6.67 -3.34 -25.11
CA VAL A 141 8.04 -3.56 -25.57
C VAL A 141 8.23 -3.02 -26.99
N TYR A 142 9.47 -2.64 -27.28
CA TYR A 142 9.84 -1.95 -28.52
C TYR A 142 11.06 -2.59 -29.16
N ALA A 143 11.10 -2.66 -30.50
CA ALA A 143 12.32 -3.00 -31.23
C ALA A 143 12.76 -1.83 -32.13
N ARG A 144 14.07 -1.66 -32.29
CA ARG A 144 14.66 -0.59 -33.12
C ARG A 144 14.40 -0.74 -34.60
N GLU A 145 14.37 -1.98 -35.07
CA GLU A 145 14.10 -2.31 -36.48
C GLU A 145 12.67 -2.84 -36.64
N PRO A 146 12.04 -2.60 -37.81
CA PRO A 146 10.75 -3.20 -38.11
C PRO A 146 10.80 -4.73 -38.03
N ARG A 147 9.86 -5.33 -37.31
CA ARG A 147 9.77 -6.79 -37.21
C ARG A 147 8.38 -7.30 -36.88
N PRO A 148 8.01 -8.51 -37.31
CA PRO A 148 6.82 -9.18 -36.81
C PRO A 148 6.99 -9.61 -35.35
N TRP A 149 5.88 -9.64 -34.62
CA TRP A 149 5.77 -10.25 -33.28
C TRP A 149 5.14 -11.63 -33.42
N ARG A 150 5.80 -12.65 -32.89
CA ARG A 150 5.33 -14.04 -32.97
C ARG A 150 4.24 -14.29 -31.93
N GLU A 151 3.33 -15.23 -32.19
CA GLU A 151 2.26 -15.59 -31.23
C GLU A 151 2.84 -15.98 -29.86
N GLU A 152 3.96 -16.73 -29.84
CA GLU A 152 4.58 -17.14 -28.58
C GLU A 152 5.19 -15.95 -27.81
N GLU A 153 5.61 -14.89 -28.49
CA GLU A 153 6.09 -13.65 -27.87
C GLU A 153 4.93 -12.85 -27.26
N ILE A 154 3.81 -12.78 -27.97
CA ILE A 154 2.58 -12.14 -27.48
C ILE A 154 2.04 -12.88 -26.26
N ASP A 155 1.97 -14.22 -26.31
CA ASP A 155 1.53 -15.06 -25.19
C ASP A 155 2.45 -14.91 -23.97
N ALA A 156 3.76 -14.85 -24.18
CA ALA A 156 4.72 -14.63 -23.11
C ALA A 156 4.55 -13.25 -22.45
N MET A 157 4.34 -12.20 -23.25
CA MET A 157 4.07 -10.85 -22.75
C MET A 157 2.74 -10.77 -21.98
N LEU A 158 1.68 -11.42 -22.46
CA LEU A 158 0.40 -11.51 -21.75
C LEU A 158 0.54 -12.20 -20.39
N ALA A 159 1.31 -13.29 -20.34
CA ALA A 159 1.54 -14.01 -19.09
C ALA A 159 2.42 -13.21 -18.12
N LEU A 160 3.39 -12.43 -18.63
CA LEU A 160 4.18 -11.49 -17.82
C LEU A 160 3.29 -10.35 -17.29
N ALA A 161 2.40 -9.80 -18.11
CA ALA A 161 1.45 -8.78 -17.72
C ALA A 161 0.49 -9.26 -16.61
N ALA A 162 0.01 -10.51 -16.71
CA ALA A 162 -0.81 -11.13 -15.66
C ALA A 162 -0.03 -11.26 -14.34
N SER A 163 1.23 -11.71 -14.40
CA SER A 163 2.11 -11.83 -13.23
C SER A 163 2.41 -10.47 -12.60
N THR A 164 2.67 -9.47 -13.44
CA THR A 164 2.90 -8.08 -13.02
C THR A 164 1.67 -7.49 -12.33
N SER A 165 0.48 -7.71 -12.89
CA SER A 165 -0.78 -7.23 -12.31
C SER A 165 -1.04 -7.87 -10.94
N ALA A 166 -0.74 -9.16 -10.79
CA ALA A 166 -0.85 -9.85 -9.51
C ALA A 166 0.14 -9.31 -8.46
N ALA A 167 1.38 -9.05 -8.86
CA ALA A 167 2.41 -8.49 -7.98
C ALA A 167 2.07 -7.06 -7.53
N LEU A 168 1.62 -6.20 -8.46
CA LEU A 168 1.14 -4.84 -8.15
C LEU A 168 -0.02 -4.87 -7.15
N SER A 169 -1.03 -5.70 -7.39
CA SER A 169 -2.15 -5.88 -6.47
C SER A 169 -1.71 -6.33 -5.07
N ASN A 170 -0.74 -7.26 -4.99
CA ASN A 170 -0.19 -7.71 -3.73
C ASN A 170 0.59 -6.60 -2.99
N ALA A 171 1.43 -5.85 -3.72
CA ALA A 171 2.20 -4.74 -3.17
C ALA A 171 1.28 -3.60 -2.66
N GLU A 172 0.26 -3.23 -3.43
CA GLU A 172 -0.74 -2.24 -3.02
C GLU A 172 -1.54 -2.67 -1.78
N LEU A 173 -1.96 -3.94 -1.73
CA LEU A 173 -2.64 -4.50 -0.55
C LEU A 173 -1.73 -4.46 0.68
N TYR A 174 -0.46 -4.83 0.52
CA TYR A 174 0.52 -4.80 1.61
C TYR A 174 0.73 -3.37 2.11
N GLN A 175 0.96 -2.41 1.21
CA GLN A 175 1.12 -1.00 1.57
C GLN A 175 -0.13 -0.44 2.24
N ARG A 176 -1.33 -0.80 1.78
CA ARG A 176 -2.58 -0.39 2.43
C ARG A 176 -2.68 -0.91 3.86
N VAL A 177 -2.39 -2.20 4.07
CA VAL A 177 -2.39 -2.81 5.41
C VAL A 177 -1.33 -2.16 6.30
N ALA A 178 -0.13 -1.88 5.76
CA ALA A 178 0.92 -1.20 6.49
C ALA A 178 0.51 0.23 6.90
N LEU A 179 -0.11 0.98 5.99
CA LEU A 179 -0.61 2.33 6.24
C LEU A 179 -1.78 2.36 7.23
N GLU A 180 -2.71 1.39 7.16
CA GLU A 180 -3.79 1.27 8.15
C GLU A 180 -3.25 0.93 9.54
N LYS A 181 -2.24 0.06 9.60
CA LYS A 181 -1.53 -0.27 10.84
C LYS A 181 -0.81 0.96 11.39
N GLU A 182 -0.11 1.72 10.55
CA GLU A 182 0.56 2.95 10.95
C GLU A 182 -0.44 4.04 11.37
N ARG A 183 -1.56 4.22 10.67
CA ARG A 183 -2.65 5.12 11.08
C ARG A 183 -3.27 4.72 12.41
N SER A 184 -3.49 3.42 12.63
CA SER A 184 -3.98 2.92 13.92
C SER A 184 -2.99 3.24 15.03
N PHE A 185 -1.69 3.03 14.80
CA PHE A 185 -0.65 3.44 15.75
C PHE A 185 -0.51 4.95 15.89
N ALA A 186 -0.74 5.73 14.85
CA ALA A 186 -0.63 7.18 14.88
C ALA A 186 -1.83 7.82 15.59
N ILE A 187 -3.06 7.30 15.42
CA ILE A 187 -4.23 7.72 16.20
C ILE A 187 -3.99 7.45 17.69
N LEU A 188 -3.34 6.33 18.01
CA LEU A 188 -2.88 6.03 19.36
C LEU A 188 -1.75 7.01 19.77
N ALA A 189 -0.74 7.25 18.93
CA ALA A 189 0.45 8.01 19.31
C ALA A 189 0.31 9.54 19.29
N ASN A 190 -0.73 10.13 18.66
CA ASN A 190 -0.80 11.58 18.46
C ASN A 190 -1.44 12.38 19.59
N ILE A 191 -1.67 11.79 20.75
CA ILE A 191 -2.50 12.43 21.76
C ILE A 191 -1.65 12.82 22.96
N ALA A 192 -2.01 13.95 23.59
CA ALA A 192 -1.74 14.21 24.99
C ALA A 192 -2.40 13.18 25.95
N ASP A 193 -2.74 11.99 25.44
CA ASP A 193 -3.39 10.91 26.14
C ASP A 193 -2.37 9.80 26.37
N GLY A 194 -2.34 9.31 27.60
CA GLY A 194 -1.57 8.15 27.99
C GLY A 194 -2.17 6.90 27.39
N ILE A 195 -1.32 6.06 26.81
CA ILE A 195 -1.71 4.77 26.26
C ILE A 195 -1.05 3.66 27.04
N VAL A 196 -1.88 2.72 27.45
CA VAL A 196 -1.51 1.55 28.22
C VAL A 196 -2.13 0.33 27.58
N ALA A 197 -1.32 -0.70 27.30
CA ALA A 197 -1.85 -2.00 26.89
C ALA A 197 -1.50 -3.05 27.93
N VAL A 198 -2.43 -3.95 28.21
CA VAL A 198 -2.26 -5.11 29.09
C VAL A 198 -2.49 -6.42 28.34
N ASP A 199 -1.79 -7.48 28.75
CA ASP A 199 -1.99 -8.85 28.25
C ASP A 199 -3.24 -9.53 28.85
N ARG A 200 -3.39 -10.85 28.62
CA ARG A 200 -4.53 -11.65 29.14
C ARG A 200 -4.51 -11.78 30.65
N GLU A 201 -3.33 -11.70 31.25
CA GLU A 201 -3.08 -11.78 32.68
C GLU A 201 -3.20 -10.42 33.38
N GLY A 202 -3.43 -9.33 32.62
CA GLY A 202 -3.59 -7.97 33.13
C GLY A 202 -2.26 -7.24 33.37
N SER A 203 -1.16 -7.75 32.84
CA SER A 203 0.17 -7.15 32.97
C SER A 203 0.43 -6.15 31.85
N VAL A 204 1.01 -5.00 32.18
CA VAL A 204 1.33 -3.93 31.22
C VAL A 204 2.40 -4.40 30.23
N VAL A 205 2.07 -4.33 28.94
CA VAL A 205 2.96 -4.63 27.80
C VAL A 205 3.32 -3.38 26.98
N LEU A 206 2.58 -2.28 27.16
CA LEU A 206 2.87 -0.99 26.53
C LEU A 206 2.54 0.14 27.50
N TRP A 207 3.47 1.09 27.62
CA TRP A 207 3.32 2.32 28.37
C TRP A 207 4.00 3.45 27.57
N ASN A 208 3.22 4.34 26.96
CA ASN A 208 3.79 5.37 26.09
C ASN A 208 4.32 6.57 26.90
N ALA A 209 5.10 7.45 26.25
CA ALA A 209 5.68 8.64 26.89
C ALA A 209 4.61 9.58 27.48
N ALA A 210 3.44 9.70 26.84
CA ALA A 210 2.33 10.49 27.39
C ALA A 210 1.78 9.89 28.69
N ALA A 211 1.72 8.55 28.79
CA ALA A 211 1.34 7.87 30.04
C ALA A 211 2.36 8.16 31.14
N GLU A 212 3.67 8.15 30.83
CA GLU A 212 4.70 8.57 31.79
C GLU A 212 4.49 10.01 32.27
N GLN A 213 4.22 10.93 31.35
CA GLN A 213 4.03 12.35 31.68
C GLN A 213 2.77 12.61 32.50
N ILE A 214 1.64 11.99 32.15
CA ILE A 214 0.36 12.20 32.83
C ILE A 214 0.38 11.57 34.22
N THR A 215 0.86 10.34 34.32
CA THR A 215 0.80 9.53 35.56
C THR A 215 2.00 9.77 36.48
N GLY A 216 3.10 10.29 35.93
CA GLY A 216 4.38 10.42 36.64
C GLY A 216 5.14 9.10 36.82
N VAL A 217 4.69 7.99 36.22
CA VAL A 217 5.32 6.67 36.36
C VAL A 217 6.16 6.36 35.11
N PRO A 218 7.47 6.10 35.25
CA PRO A 218 8.31 5.63 34.13
C PRO A 218 7.86 4.26 33.59
N ALA A 219 7.99 4.04 32.28
CA ALA A 219 7.62 2.79 31.62
C ALA A 219 8.38 1.60 32.22
N GLU A 220 9.65 1.76 32.60
CA GLU A 220 10.46 0.71 33.26
C GLU A 220 9.84 0.22 34.57
N GLU A 221 9.11 1.09 35.29
CA GLU A 221 8.44 0.75 36.54
C GLU A 221 7.01 0.23 36.33
N ALA A 222 6.42 0.50 35.17
CA ALA A 222 5.05 0.12 34.83
C ALA A 222 4.96 -1.22 34.09
N LEU A 223 5.92 -1.50 33.21
CA LEU A 223 5.98 -2.74 32.43
C LEU A 223 5.96 -3.97 33.35
N THR A 224 5.27 -5.03 32.93
CA THR A 224 5.12 -6.31 33.66
C THR A 224 4.34 -6.27 34.97
N ARG A 225 3.75 -5.12 35.34
CA ARG A 225 2.88 -4.97 36.51
C ARG A 225 1.44 -4.71 36.10
N SER A 226 0.50 -4.82 37.04
CA SER A 226 -0.89 -4.43 36.79
C SER A 226 -1.06 -2.91 36.81
N PRO A 227 -1.88 -2.29 35.93
CA PRO A 227 -2.19 -0.87 35.99
C PRO A 227 -2.76 -0.43 37.35
N ALA A 228 -3.52 -1.30 38.02
CA ALA A 228 -4.09 -1.01 39.33
C ALA A 228 -3.02 -0.80 40.41
N ASP A 229 -1.94 -1.59 40.36
CA ASP A 229 -0.82 -1.49 41.28
C ASP A 229 0.04 -0.26 41.01
N VAL A 230 0.11 0.16 39.75
CA VAL A 230 0.93 1.28 39.29
C VAL A 230 0.23 2.62 39.57
N LEU A 231 -1.07 2.71 39.31
CA LEU A 231 -1.85 3.94 39.39
C LEU A 231 -2.61 4.12 40.72
N GLN A 232 -2.58 3.11 41.59
CA GLN A 232 -3.38 3.05 42.83
C GLN A 232 -4.87 3.29 42.56
N GLY A 233 -5.35 2.82 41.41
CA GLY A 233 -6.71 2.99 40.91
C GLY A 233 -6.96 2.08 39.71
N THR A 234 -8.19 1.60 39.54
CA THR A 234 -8.51 0.59 38.52
C THR A 234 -8.93 1.24 37.20
N LEU A 235 -8.15 1.02 36.14
CA LEU A 235 -8.51 1.39 34.77
C LEU A 235 -9.54 0.43 34.14
N GLU A 236 -9.64 -0.79 34.65
CA GLU A 236 -10.57 -1.82 34.17
C GLU A 236 -12.03 -1.54 34.59
N SER A 237 -12.97 -1.77 33.67
CA SER A 237 -14.41 -1.81 33.99
C SER A 237 -14.78 -3.20 34.56
N GLY A 238 -15.49 -3.20 35.70
CA GLY A 238 -15.82 -4.42 36.45
C GLY A 238 -16.92 -5.31 35.86
N SER A 239 -17.57 -4.96 34.74
CA SER A 239 -18.43 -5.84 33.92
C SER A 239 -19.27 -5.04 32.89
N ASP A 240 -19.42 -5.65 31.69
CA ASP A 240 -20.44 -5.52 30.63
C ASP A 240 -21.41 -4.30 30.64
N THR A 241 -20.88 -3.07 30.72
CA THR A 241 -21.65 -1.84 30.44
C THR A 241 -20.80 -0.85 29.62
N PRO A 242 -21.41 0.05 28.84
CA PRO A 242 -21.11 0.29 27.43
C PRO A 242 -19.88 1.17 27.21
N MET A 243 -19.27 1.00 26.03
CA MET A 243 -18.34 1.92 25.39
C MET A 243 -18.74 3.40 25.62
N GLY A 244 -17.96 4.10 26.44
CA GLY A 244 -18.11 5.53 26.72
C GLY A 244 -17.01 6.01 27.67
N ASP A 245 -16.65 7.28 27.56
CA ASP A 245 -15.59 7.93 28.36
C ASP A 245 -15.88 7.82 29.86
N ARG A 246 -14.97 7.19 30.61
CA ARG A 246 -15.08 7.00 32.06
C ARG A 246 -14.12 7.92 32.79
N LEU A 247 -14.62 8.62 33.81
CA LEU A 247 -13.78 9.46 34.66
C LEU A 247 -13.18 8.64 35.81
N VAL A 248 -11.85 8.66 35.93
CA VAL A 248 -11.09 7.90 36.92
C VAL A 248 -10.13 8.83 37.66
N PRO A 249 -10.21 8.96 38.99
CA PRO A 249 -9.19 9.65 39.76
C PRO A 249 -7.98 8.73 39.93
N ILE A 250 -6.78 9.26 39.71
CA ILE A 250 -5.51 8.61 40.06
C ILE A 250 -4.70 9.51 41.00
N THR A 251 -3.78 8.91 41.75
CA THR A 251 -2.87 9.65 42.62
C THR A 251 -1.50 9.77 41.95
N ARG A 252 -1.12 10.99 41.55
CA ARG A 252 0.23 11.31 41.07
C ARG A 252 1.03 11.96 42.20
N GLY A 253 1.80 11.16 42.92
CA GLY A 253 2.56 11.62 44.10
C GLY A 253 1.64 12.04 45.25
N ARG A 254 1.30 13.34 45.34
CA ARG A 254 0.34 13.90 46.32
C ARG A 254 -0.85 14.61 45.67
N GLU A 255 -0.88 14.68 44.35
CA GLU A 255 -1.93 15.33 43.57
C GLU A 255 -2.95 14.30 43.09
N GLU A 256 -4.23 14.65 43.17
CA GLU A 256 -5.31 13.88 42.55
C GLU A 256 -5.50 14.38 41.11
N VAL A 257 -5.36 13.48 40.14
CA VAL A 257 -5.49 13.76 38.71
C VAL A 257 -6.72 13.03 38.17
N TRP A 258 -7.58 13.73 37.45
CA TRP A 258 -8.79 13.17 36.85
C TRP A 258 -8.52 12.78 35.41
N LEU A 259 -8.70 11.49 35.12
CA LEU A 259 -8.52 10.94 33.78
C LEU A 259 -9.86 10.64 33.13
N SER A 260 -10.04 11.04 31.87
CA SER A 260 -11.04 10.44 30.99
C SER A 260 -10.42 9.21 30.35
N VAL A 261 -10.99 8.02 30.57
CA VAL A 261 -10.45 6.73 30.15
C VAL A 261 -11.40 6.07 29.16
N THR A 262 -10.86 5.65 28.03
CA THR A 262 -11.53 4.82 27.03
C THR A 262 -10.84 3.46 26.98
N GLU A 263 -11.64 2.39 26.94
CA GLU A 263 -11.16 1.01 26.92
C GLU A 263 -11.46 0.34 25.57
N ALA A 264 -10.48 -0.37 25.01
CA ALA A 264 -10.61 -1.18 23.81
C ALA A 264 -10.08 -2.60 24.06
N ILE A 265 -10.76 -3.61 23.49
CA ILE A 265 -10.38 -5.01 23.65
C ILE A 265 -9.51 -5.45 22.47
N MET A 266 -8.32 -6.00 22.75
CA MET A 266 -7.47 -6.64 21.76
C MET A 266 -7.91 -8.09 21.56
N ARG A 267 -8.19 -8.49 20.31
CA ARG A 267 -8.51 -9.88 19.94
C ARG A 267 -7.45 -10.43 19.00
N ASP A 268 -7.19 -11.72 19.09
CA ASP A 268 -6.38 -12.42 18.10
C ASP A 268 -7.21 -12.70 16.82
N PRO A 269 -6.58 -13.17 15.72
CA PRO A 269 -7.29 -13.49 14.48
C PRO A 269 -8.36 -14.58 14.61
N ALA A 270 -8.35 -15.37 15.69
CA ALA A 270 -9.37 -16.37 16.00
C ALA A 270 -10.54 -15.78 16.80
N GLY A 271 -10.52 -14.48 17.10
CA GLY A 271 -11.54 -13.75 17.85
C GLY A 271 -11.41 -13.84 19.38
N VAL A 272 -10.38 -14.54 19.88
CA VAL A 272 -10.13 -14.71 21.31
C VAL A 272 -9.49 -13.44 21.86
N VAL A 273 -9.96 -12.97 23.02
CA VAL A 273 -9.40 -11.79 23.69
C VAL A 273 -7.95 -12.07 24.07
N ASN A 274 -7.03 -11.23 23.58
CA ASN A 274 -5.58 -11.31 23.84
C ASN A 274 -5.06 -10.22 24.78
N GLY A 275 -5.94 -9.29 25.19
CA GLY A 275 -5.58 -8.22 26.12
C GLY A 275 -6.53 -7.04 25.99
N ARG A 276 -6.17 -5.92 26.62
CA ARG A 276 -6.94 -4.66 26.61
C ARG A 276 -6.01 -3.47 26.40
N ILE A 277 -6.50 -2.45 25.72
CA ILE A 277 -5.84 -1.16 25.57
C ILE A 277 -6.69 -0.11 26.28
N PHE A 278 -6.04 0.74 27.04
CA PHE A 278 -6.61 1.92 27.67
C PHE A 278 -5.96 3.15 27.06
N ALA A 279 -6.78 4.09 26.59
CA ALA A 279 -6.36 5.45 26.29
C ALA A 279 -6.93 6.36 27.36
N PHE A 280 -6.13 7.29 27.89
CA PHE A 280 -6.61 8.20 28.92
C PHE A 280 -6.05 9.62 28.81
N ARG A 281 -6.90 10.61 29.08
CA ARG A 281 -6.57 12.03 29.04
C ARG A 281 -6.67 12.68 30.41
N ASP A 282 -5.72 13.54 30.79
CA ASP A 282 -5.86 14.42 31.95
C ASP A 282 -6.89 15.52 31.65
N ILE A 283 -8.00 15.51 32.39
CA ILE A 283 -9.09 16.49 32.29
C ILE A 283 -9.21 17.35 33.56
N SER A 284 -8.18 17.36 34.42
CA SER A 284 -8.23 18.07 35.70
C SER A 284 -8.43 19.58 35.52
N SER A 285 -7.78 20.17 34.50
CA SER A 285 -7.98 21.58 34.13
C SER A 285 -9.38 21.88 33.64
N ASP A 286 -9.93 21.00 32.82
CA ASP A 286 -11.23 21.18 32.19
C ASP A 286 -12.35 21.10 33.25
N ARG A 287 -12.21 20.14 34.17
CA ARG A 287 -13.12 19.99 35.31
C ARG A 287 -13.05 21.20 36.25
N LEU A 288 -11.86 21.76 36.50
CA LEU A 288 -11.72 22.95 37.35
C LEU A 288 -12.46 24.15 36.73
N VAL A 289 -12.35 24.34 35.41
CA VAL A 289 -13.05 25.41 34.68
C VAL A 289 -14.57 25.21 34.70
N GLU A 290 -15.03 23.99 34.52
CA GLU A 290 -16.46 23.66 34.55
C GLU A 290 -17.06 23.84 35.95
N GLN A 291 -16.32 23.45 36.98
CA GLN A 291 -16.72 23.64 38.37
C GLN A 291 -16.78 25.13 38.75
N MET A 292 -15.79 25.93 38.34
CA MET A 292 -15.81 27.39 38.53
C MET A 292 -17.01 28.05 37.84
N LYS A 293 -17.38 27.61 36.63
CA LYS A 293 -18.58 28.11 35.92
C LYS A 293 -19.85 27.74 36.67
N SER A 294 -19.97 26.50 37.15
CA SER A 294 -21.13 26.02 37.89
C SER A 294 -21.31 26.80 39.21
N ASP A 295 -20.24 27.00 39.97
CA ASP A 295 -20.26 27.72 41.24
C ASP A 295 -20.63 29.20 41.03
N PHE A 296 -20.15 29.83 39.95
CA PHE A 296 -20.52 31.19 39.58
C PHE A 296 -22.02 31.32 39.25
N VAL A 297 -22.56 30.40 38.43
CA VAL A 297 -24.00 30.39 38.08
C VAL A 297 -24.87 30.12 39.30
N SER A 298 -24.44 29.24 40.22
CA SER A 298 -25.13 28.97 41.48
C SER A 298 -25.17 30.19 42.41
N THR A 299 -24.07 30.96 42.49
CA THR A 299 -23.97 32.13 43.38
C THR A 299 -24.81 33.30 42.88
N VAL A 300 -24.84 33.54 41.57
CA VAL A 300 -25.62 34.64 40.95
C VAL A 300 -27.13 34.33 40.92
N SER A 301 -27.52 33.06 40.97
CA SER A 301 -28.96 32.66 40.97
C SER A 301 -29.61 32.70 42.35
N HIS A 302 -28.85 32.99 43.41
CA HIS A 302 -29.33 33.08 44.80
C HIS A 302 -29.41 34.52 45.35
N GLU A 303 -29.11 35.54 44.53
CA GLU A 303 -29.43 36.96 44.78
C GLU A 303 -30.70 37.38 44.03
#